data_AF-A0A973N006-F1
#
_entry.id   AF-A0A973N006-F1
#
_cell.length_a   1.000
_cell.length_b   1.000
_cell.length_c   1.000
_cell.angle_alpha   90.00
_cell.angle_beta   90.00
_cell.angle_gamma   90.00
#
_symmetry.space_group_name_H-M   'P 1'
#
loop_
_entity.id
_entity.type
_entity.pdbx_description
1 polymer ?
#
loop_
_entity_poly.entity_id
_entity_poly.type
_entity_poly.pdbx_seq_one_letter_code
_entity_poly.pdbx_strand_id
1 'polypeptide(L)' 'MPWPDPVTLRGQHARLEPLSHQHREALVEAVKDGELSKLWYTAIPLPENM' A
#
# COMPACT_ATOMS: atom_id res chain seq x y z
N MET A 1 -22.22 -13.57 -10.03
CA MET A 1 -22.00 -13.40 -8.58
C MET A 1 -21.54 -11.96 -8.35
N PRO A 2 -22.08 -11.24 -7.34
CA PRO A 2 -21.58 -9.92 -7.01
C PRO A 2 -20.17 -9.99 -6.42
N TRP A 3 -19.44 -8.89 -6.52
CA TRP A 3 -18.16 -8.72 -5.83
C TRP A 3 -18.40 -8.73 -4.30
N PRO A 4 -17.52 -9.37 -3.50
CA PRO A 4 -17.69 -9.40 -2.05
C PRO A 4 -17.44 -8.03 -1.41
N ASP A 5 -18.08 -7.79 -0.27
CA ASP A 5 -17.80 -6.59 0.52
C ASP A 5 -16.33 -6.56 0.98
N PRO A 6 -15.71 -5.37 1.07
CA PRO A 6 -14.36 -5.23 1.57
C PRO A 6 -14.23 -5.80 2.99
N VAL A 7 -13.21 -6.63 3.23
CA VAL A 7 -12.99 -7.29 4.53
C VAL A 7 -11.63 -6.94 5.11
N THR A 8 -11.56 -6.85 6.44
CA THR A 8 -10.31 -6.74 7.19
C THR A 8 -9.97 -8.09 7.80
N LEU A 9 -8.76 -8.59 7.56
CA LEU A 9 -8.23 -9.82 8.12
C LEU A 9 -7.11 -9.50 9.12
N ARG A 10 -7.08 -10.18 10.27
CA ARG A 10 -6.08 -9.97 11.32
C ARG A 10 -5.36 -11.27 11.62
N GLY A 11 -4.03 -11.25 11.55
CA GLY A 11 -3.16 -12.32 12.00
C GLY A 11 -2.26 -11.86 13.15
N GLN A 12 -1.39 -12.74 13.61
CA GLN A 12 -0.44 -12.44 14.69
C GLN A 12 0.59 -11.36 14.30
N HIS A 13 1.00 -11.33 13.03
CA HIS A 13 2.09 -10.49 12.55
C HIS A 13 1.65 -9.35 11.63
N ALA A 14 0.46 -9.46 11.02
CA ALA A 14 0.00 -8.51 10.03
C ALA A 14 -1.53 -8.42 10.01
N ARG A 15 -2.01 -7.28 9.50
CA ARG A 15 -3.40 -7.04 9.15
C ARG A 15 -3.49 -6.79 7.66
N LEU A 16 -4.49 -7.35 7.00
CA LEU A 16 -4.87 -6.98 5.65
C LEU A 16 -6.17 -6.19 5.73
N GLU A 17 -6.18 -5.00 5.16
CA GLU A 17 -7.37 -4.14 5.17
C GLU A 17 -7.55 -3.46 3.80
N PRO A 18 -8.78 -3.06 3.45
CA PRO A 18 -9.03 -2.30 2.24
C PRO A 18 -8.22 -1.01 2.22
N LEU A 19 -7.62 -0.70 1.08
CA LEU A 19 -6.85 0.52 0.91
C LEU A 19 -7.76 1.74 1.01
N SER A 20 -7.27 2.80 1.65
CA SER A 20 -7.98 4.08 1.77
C SER A 20 -7.00 5.25 1.68
N HIS A 21 -7.51 6.45 1.38
CA HIS A 21 -6.69 7.67 1.34
C HIS A 21 -6.03 8.02 2.68
N GLN A 22 -6.54 7.50 3.80
CA GLN A 22 -5.91 7.69 5.12
C GLN A 22 -4.54 7.02 5.20
N HIS A 23 -4.24 6.05 4.34
CA HIS A 23 -2.95 5.34 4.32
C HIS A 23 -1.86 6.09 3.54
N ARG A 24 -2.18 7.22 2.89
CA ARG A 24 -1.26 7.95 2.01
C ARG A 24 0.08 8.27 2.66
N GLU A 25 0.05 8.88 3.85
CA GLU A 25 1.28 9.31 4.54
C GLU A 25 2.21 8.13 4.84
N ALA A 26 1.66 7.03 5.36
CA ALA A 26 2.43 5.83 5.65
C ALA A 26 3.02 5.19 4.37
N LEU A 27 2.28 5.21 3.26
CA LEU A 27 2.75 4.70 1.97
C LEU A 27 3.85 5.57 1.36
N VAL A 28 3.75 6.89 1.47
CA VAL A 28 4.80 7.84 1.05
C VAL A 28 6.11 7.52 1.76
N GLU A 29 6.06 7.33 3.08
CA GLU A 29 7.26 7.01 3.87
C GLU A 29 7.84 5.64 3.52
N ALA A 30 6.99 4.62 3.32
CA ALA A 30 7.44 3.28 2.91
C ALA A 30 8.15 3.27 1.54
N VAL A 31 7.68 4.08 0.58
CA VAL A 31 8.33 4.18 -0.75
C VAL A 31 9.68 4.90 -0.69
N LYS A 32 9.83 5.89 0.21
CA LYS A 32 11.10 6.60 0.40
C LYS A 32 12.18 5.69 0.98
N ASP A 33 11.85 4.94 2.04
CA ASP A 33 12.82 4.12 2.79
C ASP A 33 13.51 3.08 1.90
N GLY A 34 12.74 2.41 1.03
CA GLY A 34 13.26 1.36 0.14
C GLY A 34 13.74 1.84 -1.23
N GLU A 35 13.71 3.14 -1.52
CA GLU A 35 13.88 3.72 -2.87
C GLU A 35 13.12 2.92 -3.96
N LEU A 36 11.91 2.47 -3.64
CA LEU A 36 11.21 1.45 -4.42
C LEU A 36 10.91 1.88 -5.86
N SER A 37 10.81 3.19 -6.10
CA SER A 37 10.66 3.78 -7.43
C SER A 37 11.87 3.57 -8.36
N LYS A 38 13.05 3.23 -7.82
CA LYS A 38 14.25 2.91 -8.61
C LYS A 38 14.29 1.45 -9.07
N LEU A 39 13.41 0.59 -8.55
CA LEU A 39 13.37 -0.82 -8.93
C LEU A 39 12.76 -0.98 -10.33
N TRP A 40 13.55 -1.52 -11.26
CA TRP A 40 13.17 -1.63 -12.68
C TRP A 40 11.99 -2.57 -12.96
N TYR A 41 11.58 -3.39 -11.99
CA TYR A 41 10.53 -4.40 -12.12
C TYR A 41 9.24 -4.05 -11.37
N THR A 42 9.11 -2.84 -10.82
CA THR A 42 7.90 -2.39 -10.12
C THR A 42 7.40 -1.05 -10.66
N ALA A 43 6.08 -0.90 -10.80
CA ALA A 43 5.45 0.37 -11.17
C ALA A 43 5.02 1.15 -9.91
N ILE A 44 6.00 1.61 -9.12
CA ILE A 44 5.75 2.36 -7.88
C ILE A 44 5.92 3.86 -8.16
N PRO A 45 4.96 4.72 -7.79
CA PRO A 45 5.07 6.15 -8.00
C PRO A 45 6.20 6.77 -7.18
N LEU A 46 6.69 7.93 -7.62
CA LEU A 46 7.54 8.76 -6.79
C LEU A 46 6.78 9.20 -5.52
N PRO A 47 7.44 9.44 -4.38
CA PRO A 47 6.78 9.86 -3.14
C PRO A 47 5.89 11.11 -3.28
N GLU A 48 6.27 12.05 -4.15
CA GLU A 48 5.49 13.25 -4.49
C GLU A 48 4.20 12.96 -5.27
N ASN A 49 4.10 11.78 -5.90
CA ASN A 49 2.99 11.34 -6.73
C ASN A 49 2.10 10.27 -6.04
N MET A 50 2.35 9.99 -4.77
CA MET A 50 1.51 9.13 -3.91
C MET A 50 0.27 9.86 -3.39
#